data_AF-A0A3P9KR17-F1
#
_entry.id   AF-A0A3P9KR17-F1
#
_cell.length_a   1.000
_cell.length_b   1.000
_cell.length_c   1.000
_cell.angle_alpha   90.00
_cell.angle_beta   90.00
_cell.angle_gamma   90.00
#
_symmetry.space_group_name_H-M   'P 1'
#
loop_
_entity.id
_entity.type
_entity.pdbx_description
1 polymer ?
#
loop_
_entity_poly.entity_id
_entity_poly.type
_entity_poly.pdbx_seq_one_letter_code
_entity_poly.pdbx_strand_id
1 'polypeptide(L)'
;MKMMMRVCLSCHLLLAGIFLDVFAATPEECQLLVTPLSLADPSVILGKTNFLAGYTDYGAFKGILKATESSWLNITESNIASEVLMSQENRINGTCVGSTVAMTLEGQSAKVAFADMNSVLSVLPSCDGCFVFYINFTATNVKKLLEHINVSDKATADEAQGSSLYLMGKQLTLSPSDLEHFRKQASCLGFMGEPDFLFNPEKSFCREGEGIRMPYSQ
;
A
#
# COMPACT_ATOMS: atom_id res chain seq x y z
N MET A 1 -28.33 54.10 40.85
CA MET A 1 -29.11 55.06 40.04
C MET A 1 -29.07 54.58 38.60
N LYS A 2 -30.23 54.16 38.05
CA LYS A 2 -30.66 54.15 36.62
C LYS A 2 -29.69 53.57 35.57
N MET A 3 -30.08 52.73 34.61
CA MET A 3 -31.37 52.20 34.18
C MET A 3 -31.10 51.08 33.16
N MET A 4 -32.04 50.14 33.08
CA MET A 4 -32.26 49.16 32.01
C MET A 4 -31.89 49.65 30.59
N MET A 5 -31.46 48.72 29.73
CA MET A 5 -32.26 48.41 28.54
C MET A 5 -31.99 46.98 28.03
N ARG A 6 -32.98 46.10 28.26
CA ARG A 6 -33.21 44.91 27.44
C ARG A 6 -33.45 45.37 26.00
N VAL A 7 -32.70 44.85 25.03
CA VAL A 7 -33.24 44.64 23.68
C VAL A 7 -33.04 43.17 23.36
N CYS A 8 -34.18 42.56 23.05
CA CYS A 8 -34.40 41.16 22.77
C CYS A 8 -33.58 40.66 21.57
N LEU A 9 -33.05 39.44 21.74
CA LEU A 9 -33.45 38.29 20.93
C LEU A 9 -33.40 38.49 19.40
N SER A 10 -32.35 37.98 18.76
CA SER A 10 -32.40 37.17 17.53
C SER A 10 -30.99 37.05 16.96
N CYS A 11 -30.30 35.95 17.27
CA CYS A 11 -29.29 35.28 16.45
C CYS A 11 -28.57 34.25 17.33
N HIS A 12 -29.30 33.20 17.71
CA HIS A 12 -28.65 31.95 18.08
C HIS A 12 -27.99 31.40 16.81
N LEU A 13 -26.75 31.81 16.57
CA LEU A 13 -25.83 31.08 15.70
C LEU A 13 -25.53 29.75 16.38
N LEU A 14 -26.46 28.80 16.28
CA LEU A 14 -26.16 27.39 16.42
C LEU A 14 -25.36 27.00 15.18
N LEU A 15 -24.08 27.36 15.16
CA LEU A 15 -23.09 26.58 14.42
C LEU A 15 -23.00 25.23 15.15
N ALA A 16 -23.96 24.37 14.84
CA ALA A 16 -23.76 22.94 15.01
C ALA A 16 -22.54 22.62 14.17
N GLY A 17 -21.39 22.42 14.83
CA GLY A 17 -20.25 21.79 14.23
C GLY A 17 -20.74 20.45 13.72
N ILE A 18 -20.99 20.37 12.41
CA ILE A 18 -21.00 19.09 11.71
C ILE A 18 -19.56 18.63 11.83
N PHE A 19 -19.26 17.94 12.93
CA PHE A 19 -18.17 16.99 12.91
C PHE A 19 -18.56 16.06 11.75
N LEU A 20 -17.86 16.21 10.64
CA LEU A 20 -17.71 15.10 9.71
C LEU A 20 -17.01 14.03 10.54
N ASP A 21 -17.79 13.26 11.30
CA ASP A 21 -17.37 11.98 11.81
C ASP A 21 -17.07 11.16 10.56
N VAL A 22 -15.81 11.21 10.13
CA VAL A 22 -15.21 10.08 9.45
C VAL A 22 -15.50 8.93 10.41
N PHE A 23 -16.49 8.10 10.09
CA PHE A 23 -16.88 6.98 10.92
C PHE A 23 -15.65 6.07 11.08
N ALA A 24 -14.88 6.31 12.14
CA ALA A 24 -13.78 5.45 12.51
C ALA A 24 -14.38 4.05 12.70
N ALA A 25 -13.78 3.07 12.04
CA ALA A 25 -14.21 1.69 12.15
C ALA A 25 -14.26 1.27 13.62
N THR A 26 -15.29 0.53 14.02
CA THR A 26 -15.29 -0.02 15.38
C THR A 26 -14.17 -1.07 15.51
N PRO A 27 -13.71 -1.39 16.73
CA PRO A 27 -12.70 -2.43 16.92
C PRO A 27 -13.09 -3.77 16.31
N GLU A 28 -14.38 -4.14 16.39
CA GLU A 28 -14.92 -5.37 15.81
C GLU A 28 -14.92 -5.34 14.28
N GLU A 29 -15.28 -4.19 13.68
CA GLU A 29 -15.17 -3.99 12.24
C GLU A 29 -13.71 -4.08 11.79
N CYS A 30 -12.79 -3.43 12.51
CA CYS A 30 -11.38 -3.49 12.21
C CYS A 30 -10.84 -4.92 12.25
N GLN A 31 -11.21 -5.69 13.27
CA GLN A 31 -10.79 -7.09 13.39
C GLN A 31 -11.16 -7.89 12.13
N LEU A 32 -12.38 -7.73 11.62
CA LEU A 32 -12.82 -8.40 10.39
C LEU A 32 -12.07 -7.90 9.15
N LEU A 33 -11.88 -6.59 9.03
CA LEU A 33 -11.24 -5.94 7.88
C LEU A 33 -9.75 -6.29 7.71
N VAL A 34 -9.07 -6.62 8.82
CA VAL A 34 -7.61 -6.86 8.84
C VAL A 34 -7.24 -8.30 9.17
N THR A 35 -8.23 -9.21 9.22
CA THR A 35 -7.96 -10.64 9.37
C THR A 35 -7.33 -11.19 8.07
N PRO A 36 -6.12 -11.77 8.12
CA PRO A 36 -5.49 -12.32 6.93
C PRO A 36 -6.21 -13.53 6.34
N LEU A 37 -6.10 -13.68 5.03
CA LEU A 37 -6.48 -14.88 4.30
C LEU A 37 -5.44 -15.99 4.53
N SER A 38 -5.88 -17.24 4.47
CA SER A 38 -4.96 -18.37 4.41
C SER A 38 -4.30 -18.44 3.03
N LEU A 39 -2.99 -18.69 3.02
CA LEU A 39 -2.18 -18.91 1.82
C LEU A 39 -1.87 -20.39 1.58
N ALA A 40 -2.62 -21.29 2.24
CA ALA A 40 -2.54 -22.72 1.95
C ALA A 40 -3.00 -23.05 0.52
N ASP A 41 -3.95 -22.27 0.01
CA ASP A 41 -4.29 -22.22 -1.41
C ASP A 41 -3.79 -20.88 -1.99
N PRO A 42 -2.69 -20.87 -2.78
CA PRO A 42 -2.13 -19.64 -3.31
C PRO A 42 -2.98 -19.03 -4.42
N SER A 43 -4.04 -19.70 -4.92
CA SER A 43 -4.85 -19.21 -6.04
C SER A 43 -5.44 -17.82 -5.81
N VAL A 44 -5.59 -17.40 -4.55
CA VAL A 44 -6.08 -16.08 -4.13
C VAL A 44 -5.17 -14.93 -4.59
N ILE A 45 -3.87 -15.18 -4.77
CA ILE A 45 -2.88 -14.18 -5.20
C ILE A 45 -2.28 -14.45 -6.58
N LEU A 46 -2.53 -15.62 -7.19
CA LEU A 46 -1.95 -15.97 -8.47
C LEU A 46 -2.45 -15.09 -9.63
N GLY A 47 -1.56 -14.92 -10.60
CA GLY A 47 -1.79 -14.19 -11.83
C GLY A 47 -1.36 -12.72 -11.78
N LYS A 48 -1.75 -12.00 -12.82
CA LYS A 48 -1.39 -10.60 -13.01
C LYS A 48 -2.37 -9.67 -12.32
N THR A 49 -1.84 -8.70 -11.59
CA THR A 49 -2.60 -7.68 -10.85
C THR A 49 -1.90 -6.32 -10.93
N ASN A 50 -2.66 -5.24 -10.84
CA ASN A 50 -2.14 -3.88 -10.86
C ASN A 50 -2.10 -3.31 -9.45
N PHE A 51 -1.10 -2.48 -9.17
CA PHE A 51 -1.04 -1.70 -7.94
C PHE A 51 -1.97 -0.48 -8.09
N LEU A 52 -3.00 -0.40 -7.24
CA LEU A 52 -4.08 0.59 -7.38
C LEU A 52 -3.97 1.73 -6.38
N ALA A 53 -3.59 1.43 -5.15
CA ALA A 53 -3.41 2.44 -4.10
C ALA A 53 -2.45 1.90 -3.04
N GLY A 54 -1.70 2.78 -2.37
CA GLY A 54 -0.81 2.33 -1.31
C GLY A 54 -0.42 3.37 -0.27
N TYR A 55 -0.08 2.86 0.91
CA TYR A 55 0.42 3.60 2.07
C TYR A 55 1.77 3.06 2.52
N THR A 56 2.59 3.92 3.11
CA THR A 56 3.79 3.51 3.85
C THR A 56 4.09 4.47 5.01
N ASP A 57 4.59 3.93 6.11
CA ASP A 57 5.01 4.71 7.28
C ASP A 57 6.49 5.14 7.22
N TYR A 58 7.24 4.69 6.20
CA TYR A 58 8.65 5.01 6.04
C TYR A 58 8.89 6.11 5.00
N GLY A 59 9.60 7.17 5.41
CA GLY A 59 9.75 8.40 4.62
C GLY A 59 10.35 8.20 3.22
N ALA A 60 11.40 7.38 3.07
CA ALA A 60 12.01 7.15 1.76
C ALA A 60 11.07 6.41 0.81
N PHE A 61 10.33 5.41 1.32
CA PHE A 61 9.37 4.66 0.52
C PHE A 61 8.16 5.51 0.16
N LYS A 62 7.78 6.47 1.01
CA LYS A 62 6.77 7.48 0.67
C LYS A 62 7.18 8.31 -0.55
N GLY A 63 8.46 8.67 -0.65
CA GLY A 63 9.02 9.31 -1.84
C GLY A 63 8.90 8.45 -3.09
N ILE A 64 9.20 7.15 -2.98
CA ILE A 64 9.07 6.18 -4.09
C ILE A 64 7.61 6.04 -4.54
N LEU A 65 6.67 5.88 -3.60
CA LEU A 65 5.25 5.75 -3.91
C LEU A 65 4.73 6.99 -4.65
N LYS A 66 5.11 8.19 -4.21
CA LYS A 66 4.74 9.45 -4.89
C LYS A 66 5.35 9.61 -6.28
N ALA A 67 6.52 9.02 -6.51
CA ALA A 67 7.19 9.02 -7.82
C ALA A 67 6.70 7.88 -8.74
N THR A 68 5.94 6.93 -8.21
CA THR A 68 5.42 5.80 -8.99
C THR A 68 4.24 6.26 -9.84
N GLU A 69 4.30 5.97 -11.14
CA GLU A 69 3.25 6.29 -12.10
C GLU A 69 2.32 5.10 -12.33
N SER A 70 2.89 3.90 -12.38
CA SER A 70 2.17 2.66 -12.59
C SER A 70 3.01 1.46 -12.11
N SER A 71 2.36 0.40 -11.67
CA SER A 71 3.03 -0.84 -11.29
C SER A 71 2.10 -2.03 -11.46
N TRP A 72 2.63 -3.15 -11.93
CA TRP A 72 1.93 -4.42 -11.95
C TRP A 72 2.80 -5.53 -11.37
N LEU A 73 2.14 -6.51 -10.77
CA LEU A 73 2.73 -7.75 -10.29
C LEU A 73 2.16 -8.92 -11.09
N ASN A 74 2.95 -9.96 -11.27
CA ASN A 74 2.50 -11.25 -11.76
C ASN A 74 3.06 -12.33 -10.84
N ILE A 75 2.18 -13.07 -10.17
CA ILE A 75 2.55 -14.13 -9.24
C ILE A 75 2.25 -15.47 -9.89
N THR A 76 3.25 -16.33 -10.00
CA THR A 76 3.15 -17.65 -10.61
C THR A 76 3.61 -18.74 -9.65
N GLU A 77 3.18 -19.96 -9.88
CA GLU A 77 3.68 -21.12 -9.14
C GLU A 77 5.20 -21.27 -9.28
N SER A 78 5.84 -21.76 -8.22
CA SER A 78 7.24 -22.18 -8.23
C SER A 78 7.35 -23.71 -8.37
N ASN A 79 8.56 -24.19 -8.64
CA ASN A 79 8.87 -25.62 -8.55
C ASN A 79 8.98 -26.12 -7.10
N ILE A 80 8.97 -25.20 -6.13
CA ILE A 80 9.01 -25.49 -4.69
C ILE A 80 7.59 -25.29 -4.13
N ALA A 81 7.03 -26.33 -3.53
CA ALA A 81 5.62 -26.35 -3.12
C ALA A 81 5.24 -25.25 -2.11
N SER A 82 6.19 -24.80 -1.29
CA SER A 82 6.00 -23.72 -0.32
C SER A 82 6.33 -22.33 -0.88
N GLU A 83 6.50 -22.18 -2.20
CA GLU A 83 6.92 -20.93 -2.81
C GLU A 83 6.09 -20.57 -4.04
N VAL A 84 6.02 -19.26 -4.27
CA VAL A 84 5.55 -18.67 -5.53
C VAL A 84 6.59 -17.67 -6.02
N LEU A 85 6.60 -17.39 -7.32
CA LEU A 85 7.46 -16.39 -7.92
C LEU A 85 6.66 -15.12 -8.17
N MET A 86 7.10 -14.00 -7.59
CA MET A 86 6.52 -12.69 -7.82
C MET A 86 7.42 -11.90 -8.77
N SER A 87 6.92 -11.62 -9.96
CA SER A 87 7.56 -10.67 -10.89
C SER A 87 6.84 -9.34 -10.85
N GLN A 88 7.58 -8.25 -10.90
CA GLN A 88 7.03 -6.90 -10.84
C GLN A 88 7.69 -5.98 -11.85
N GLU A 89 6.92 -5.04 -12.36
CA GLU A 89 7.39 -3.94 -13.23
C GLU A 89 6.80 -2.62 -12.74
N ASN A 90 7.67 -1.66 -12.45
CA ASN A 90 7.31 -0.38 -11.85
C ASN A 90 7.79 0.75 -12.76
N ARG A 91 6.89 1.67 -13.12
CA ARG A 91 7.26 2.94 -13.75
C ARG A 91 7.43 3.97 -12.66
N ILE A 92 8.66 4.38 -12.39
CA ILE A 92 9.01 5.36 -11.35
C ILE A 92 9.68 6.55 -12.03
N ASN A 93 9.03 7.72 -11.99
CA ASN A 93 9.49 8.95 -12.62
C ASN A 93 9.94 8.73 -14.08
N GLY A 94 9.05 8.13 -14.89
CA GLY A 94 9.30 7.77 -16.28
C GLY A 94 10.21 6.54 -16.52
N THR A 95 10.95 6.07 -15.51
CA THR A 95 11.89 4.94 -15.65
C THR A 95 11.22 3.62 -15.30
N CYS A 96 11.41 2.60 -16.14
CA CYS A 96 10.94 1.25 -15.84
C CYS A 96 11.99 0.49 -15.01
N VAL A 97 11.54 -0.07 -13.88
CA VAL A 97 12.34 -0.87 -12.97
C VAL A 97 11.59 -2.16 -12.65
N GLY A 98 12.21 -3.27 -13.00
CA GLY A 98 11.65 -4.59 -12.85
C GLY A 98 12.45 -5.49 -11.92
N SER A 99 11.77 -6.38 -11.21
CA SER A 99 12.41 -7.45 -10.44
C SER A 99 11.58 -8.72 -10.43
N THR A 100 12.21 -9.80 -10.01
CA THR A 100 11.55 -11.07 -9.71
C THR A 100 12.10 -11.53 -8.36
N VAL A 101 11.24 -12.06 -7.49
CA VAL A 101 11.61 -12.58 -6.17
C VAL A 101 10.82 -13.84 -5.87
N ALA A 102 11.43 -14.76 -5.12
CA ALA A 102 10.69 -15.85 -4.51
C ALA A 102 9.94 -15.34 -3.28
N MET A 103 8.74 -15.87 -3.09
CA MET A 103 7.91 -15.62 -1.92
C MET A 103 7.58 -16.95 -1.26
N THR A 104 8.08 -17.16 -0.04
CA THR A 104 7.85 -18.38 0.75
C THR A 104 6.56 -18.24 1.54
N LEU A 105 5.62 -19.16 1.32
CA LEU A 105 4.29 -19.17 1.95
C LEU A 105 4.33 -19.90 3.30
N GLU A 106 3.84 -19.25 4.35
CA GLU A 106 3.82 -19.76 5.72
C GLU A 106 2.46 -19.51 6.38
N GLY A 107 1.48 -20.38 6.10
CA GLY A 107 0.16 -20.35 6.72
C GLY A 107 -0.69 -19.15 6.27
N GLN A 108 -0.62 -18.03 7.00
CA GLN A 108 -1.38 -16.79 6.72
C GLN A 108 -0.47 -15.63 6.30
N SER A 109 0.83 -15.85 6.27
CA SER A 109 1.82 -14.87 5.84
C SER A 109 2.75 -15.45 4.79
N ALA A 110 3.49 -14.57 4.15
CA ALA A 110 4.55 -14.94 3.24
C ALA A 110 5.82 -14.13 3.53
N LYS A 111 6.98 -14.75 3.33
CA LYS A 111 8.29 -14.10 3.48
C LYS A 111 8.87 -13.80 2.11
N VAL A 112 9.41 -12.60 1.96
CA VAL A 112 10.12 -12.16 0.77
C VAL A 112 11.42 -11.50 1.19
N ALA A 113 12.52 -11.89 0.55
CA ALA A 113 13.80 -11.20 0.65
C ALA A 113 14.09 -10.53 -0.70
N PHE A 114 14.46 -9.26 -0.65
CA PHE A 114 14.85 -8.49 -1.83
C PHE A 114 16.06 -7.62 -1.51
N ALA A 115 17.21 -7.94 -2.11
CA ALA A 115 18.47 -7.31 -1.76
C ALA A 115 18.71 -7.33 -0.24
N ASP A 116 18.96 -6.18 0.38
CA ASP A 116 19.19 -6.04 1.83
C ASP A 116 17.88 -5.78 2.62
N MET A 117 16.72 -6.09 2.03
CA MET A 117 15.39 -5.96 2.65
C MET A 117 14.74 -7.32 2.88
N ASN A 118 14.21 -7.52 4.09
CA ASN A 118 13.34 -8.64 4.43
C ASN A 118 11.92 -8.15 4.68
N SER A 119 10.93 -8.90 4.23
CA SER A 119 9.53 -8.55 4.35
C SER A 119 8.69 -9.75 4.76
N VAL A 120 7.70 -9.49 5.62
CA VAL A 120 6.61 -10.41 5.96
C VAL A 120 5.31 -9.78 5.47
N LEU A 121 4.63 -10.48 4.56
CA LEU A 121 3.41 -10.06 3.91
C LEU A 121 2.23 -10.84 4.46
N SER A 122 1.13 -10.16 4.74
CA SER A 122 -0.19 -10.74 4.97
C SER A 122 -1.11 -10.32 3.84
N VAL A 123 -2.01 -11.21 3.41
CA VAL A 123 -3.03 -10.90 2.39
C VAL A 123 -4.35 -10.66 3.09
N LEU A 124 -4.94 -9.48 2.90
CA LEU A 124 -6.24 -9.11 3.48
C LEU A 124 -7.32 -9.13 2.39
N PRO A 125 -8.57 -9.50 2.73
CA PRO A 125 -9.70 -9.39 1.81
C PRO A 125 -9.98 -7.92 1.46
N SER A 126 -10.58 -7.67 0.30
CA SER A 126 -10.96 -6.32 -0.15
C SER A 126 -12.17 -6.38 -1.10
N CYS A 127 -12.11 -5.74 -2.27
CA CYS A 127 -13.13 -5.84 -3.34
C CYS A 127 -13.06 -7.15 -4.15
N ASP A 128 -14.09 -7.41 -4.96
CA ASP A 128 -14.12 -8.54 -5.89
C ASP A 128 -12.97 -8.43 -6.92
N GLY A 129 -12.16 -9.50 -7.01
CA GLY A 129 -10.94 -9.50 -7.83
C GLY A 129 -9.80 -8.61 -7.29
N CYS A 130 -9.90 -8.14 -6.05
CA CYS A 130 -8.89 -7.35 -5.35
C CYS A 130 -8.37 -8.06 -4.10
N PHE A 131 -7.18 -7.69 -3.66
CA PHE A 131 -6.65 -8.05 -2.36
C PHE A 131 -5.69 -6.97 -1.87
N VAL A 132 -5.40 -6.98 -0.58
CA VAL A 132 -4.47 -6.03 0.02
C VAL A 132 -3.27 -6.76 0.57
N PHE A 133 -2.07 -6.33 0.21
CA PHE A 133 -0.86 -6.72 0.93
C PHE A 133 -0.64 -5.79 2.11
N TYR A 134 -0.59 -6.35 3.32
CA TYR A 134 -0.04 -5.68 4.49
C TYR A 134 1.37 -6.21 4.73
N ILE A 135 2.37 -5.32 4.65
CA ILE A 135 3.78 -5.68 4.57
C ILE A 135 4.48 -5.06 5.75
N ASN A 136 5.15 -5.88 6.57
CA ASN A 136 6.13 -5.43 7.54
C ASN A 136 7.51 -5.69 6.96
N PHE A 137 8.40 -4.71 7.01
CA PHE A 137 9.73 -4.85 6.45
C PHE A 137 10.82 -4.33 7.38
N THR A 138 11.99 -4.92 7.22
CA THR A 138 13.26 -4.40 7.72
C THR A 138 14.25 -4.34 6.56
N ALA A 139 15.06 -3.29 6.51
CA ALA A 139 16.10 -3.15 5.50
C ALA A 139 17.38 -2.59 6.13
N THR A 140 18.51 -3.05 5.64
CA THR A 140 19.82 -2.46 5.87
C THR A 140 20.36 -1.92 4.55
N ASN A 141 21.42 -1.09 4.59
CA ASN A 141 22.02 -0.49 3.39
C ASN A 141 21.01 0.22 2.48
N VAL A 142 19.97 0.85 3.04
CA VAL A 142 18.84 1.45 2.30
C VAL A 142 19.34 2.45 1.25
N LYS A 143 20.41 3.19 1.54
CA LYS A 143 21.00 4.14 0.58
C LYS A 143 21.44 3.46 -0.71
N LYS A 144 22.09 2.30 -0.61
CA LYS A 144 22.53 1.51 -1.76
C LYS A 144 21.33 1.02 -2.58
N LEU A 145 20.25 0.60 -1.92
CA LEU A 145 19.01 0.20 -2.60
C LEU A 145 18.41 1.37 -3.38
N LEU A 146 18.33 2.56 -2.77
CA LEU A 146 17.80 3.76 -3.41
C LEU A 146 18.65 4.23 -4.59
N GLU A 147 19.98 4.15 -4.48
CA GLU A 147 20.91 4.46 -5.57
C GLU A 147 20.66 3.59 -6.82
N HIS A 148 20.35 2.30 -6.66
CA HIS A 148 20.08 1.40 -7.80
C HIS A 148 18.83 1.79 -8.59
N ILE A 149 17.88 2.49 -7.94
CA ILE A 149 16.63 2.94 -8.57
C ILE A 149 16.64 4.45 -8.85
N ASN A 150 17.82 5.08 -8.84
CA ASN A 150 18.03 6.52 -9.07
C ASN A 150 17.23 7.43 -8.12
N VAL A 151 16.93 6.96 -6.91
CA VAL A 151 16.34 7.76 -5.84
C VAL A 151 17.48 8.18 -4.91
N SER A 152 17.63 9.48 -4.67
CA SER A 152 18.62 9.97 -3.71
C SER A 152 17.94 10.84 -2.67
N ASP A 153 18.00 10.41 -1.42
CA ASP A 153 17.63 11.22 -0.27
C ASP A 153 18.74 11.13 0.77
N LYS A 154 19.47 12.24 0.91
CA LYS A 154 20.62 12.35 1.82
C LYS A 154 20.21 12.24 3.29
N ALA A 155 18.94 12.45 3.62
CA ALA A 155 18.42 12.35 4.99
C ALA A 155 17.95 10.92 5.35
N THR A 156 17.97 9.98 4.40
CA THR A 156 17.53 8.60 4.66
C THR A 156 18.51 7.87 5.59
N ALA A 157 17.97 7.28 6.66
CA ALA A 157 18.70 6.38 7.53
C ALA A 157 19.09 5.11 6.75
N ASP A 158 20.26 4.55 7.05
CA ASP A 158 20.75 3.37 6.32
C ASP A 158 20.06 2.07 6.75
N GLU A 159 19.41 2.09 7.93
CA GLU A 159 18.49 1.07 8.40
C GLU A 159 17.06 1.59 8.28
N ALA A 160 16.15 0.72 7.87
CA ALA A 160 14.71 0.98 7.82
C ALA A 160 13.95 -0.14 8.51
N GLN A 161 12.93 0.23 9.28
CA GLN A 161 11.87 -0.67 9.69
C GLN A 161 10.56 0.09 9.50
N GLY A 162 9.56 -0.60 8.97
CA GLY A 162 8.27 0.02 8.73
C GLY A 162 7.24 -0.96 8.22
N SER A 163 6.08 -0.40 7.92
CA SER A 163 4.94 -1.09 7.35
C SER A 163 4.47 -0.42 6.07
N SER A 164 3.87 -1.21 5.18
CA SER A 164 3.22 -0.70 3.98
C SER A 164 1.93 -1.47 3.71
N LEU A 165 0.99 -0.82 3.05
CA LEU A 165 -0.32 -1.38 2.74
C LEU A 165 -0.63 -1.11 1.26
N TYR A 166 -0.74 -2.16 0.45
CA TYR A 166 -0.89 -2.06 -1.00
C TYR A 166 -2.17 -2.74 -1.48
N LEU A 167 -3.05 -1.97 -2.11
CA LEU A 167 -4.24 -2.48 -2.78
C LEU A 167 -3.88 -2.95 -4.19
N MET A 168 -4.14 -4.23 -4.44
CA MET A 168 -3.92 -4.89 -5.71
C MET A 168 -5.25 -5.25 -6.35
N GLY A 169 -5.37 -5.11 -7.67
CA GLY A 169 -6.54 -5.58 -8.40
C GLY A 169 -6.32 -5.75 -9.90
N LYS A 170 -7.13 -6.62 -10.53
CA LYS A 170 -7.08 -6.85 -11.99
C LYS A 170 -7.59 -5.65 -12.81
N GLN A 171 -8.41 -4.82 -12.18
CA GLN A 171 -8.97 -3.61 -12.76
C GLN A 171 -7.92 -2.50 -12.93
N LEU A 172 -8.26 -1.49 -13.73
CA LEU A 172 -7.47 -0.28 -13.92
C LEU A 172 -8.10 0.95 -13.27
N THR A 173 -9.32 0.79 -12.76
CA THR A 173 -10.09 1.85 -12.11
C THR A 173 -10.56 1.35 -10.77
N LEU A 174 -10.48 2.19 -9.75
CA LEU A 174 -10.97 1.89 -8.41
C LEU A 174 -12.26 2.67 -8.17
N SER A 175 -13.32 1.99 -7.75
CA SER A 175 -14.58 2.68 -7.42
C SER A 175 -14.41 3.51 -6.14
N PRO A 176 -15.21 4.58 -5.94
CA PRO A 176 -15.17 5.34 -4.70
C PRO A 176 -15.43 4.48 -3.46
N SER A 177 -16.33 3.50 -3.54
CA SER A 177 -16.63 2.60 -2.43
C SER A 177 -15.47 1.67 -2.08
N ASP A 178 -14.75 1.16 -3.09
CA ASP A 178 -13.60 0.29 -2.86
C ASP A 178 -12.43 1.08 -2.26
N LEU A 179 -12.25 2.33 -2.70
CA LEU A 179 -11.25 3.23 -2.13
C LEU A 179 -11.57 3.58 -0.66
N GLU A 180 -12.84 3.87 -0.33
CA GLU A 180 -13.25 4.09 1.06
C GLU A 180 -13.07 2.84 1.92
N HIS A 181 -13.39 1.65 1.39
CA HIS A 181 -13.12 0.39 2.08
C HIS A 181 -11.62 0.23 2.39
N PHE A 182 -10.75 0.49 1.40
CA PHE A 182 -9.31 0.44 1.58
C PHE A 182 -8.79 1.47 2.59
N ARG A 183 -9.30 2.70 2.57
CA ARG A 183 -8.99 3.74 3.58
C ARG A 183 -9.39 3.28 4.98
N LYS A 184 -10.53 2.60 5.11
CA LYS A 184 -10.98 2.04 6.39
C LYS A 184 -10.01 0.95 6.89
N GLN A 185 -9.57 0.04 6.03
CA GLN A 185 -8.51 -0.93 6.37
C GLN A 185 -7.21 -0.25 6.80
N ALA A 186 -6.79 0.78 6.05
CA ALA A 186 -5.60 1.57 6.37
C ALA A 186 -5.70 2.22 7.76
N SER A 187 -6.85 2.81 8.10
CA SER A 187 -7.10 3.42 9.41
C SER A 187 -7.03 2.40 10.55
N CYS A 188 -7.55 1.18 10.36
CA CYS A 188 -7.46 0.10 11.33
C CYS A 188 -6.02 -0.34 11.63
N LEU A 189 -5.12 -0.15 10.66
CA LEU A 189 -3.69 -0.47 10.75
C LEU A 189 -2.83 0.75 11.14
N GLY A 190 -3.46 1.90 11.44
CA GLY A 190 -2.77 3.12 11.88
C GLY A 190 -2.23 4.00 10.76
N PHE A 191 -2.51 3.70 9.49
CA PHE A 191 -2.21 4.61 8.39
C PHE A 191 -3.26 5.72 8.34
N MET A 192 -2.81 6.97 8.31
CA MET A 192 -3.67 8.15 8.38
C MET A 192 -3.60 8.96 7.08
N GLY A 193 -4.73 9.53 6.67
CA GLY A 193 -4.83 10.43 5.52
C GLY A 193 -5.00 9.71 4.17
N GLU A 194 -4.62 10.41 3.10
CA GLU A 194 -4.72 9.90 1.73
C GLU A 194 -3.60 8.91 1.41
N PRO A 195 -3.84 7.94 0.49
CA PRO A 195 -2.79 7.05 0.01
C PRO A 195 -1.59 7.83 -0.53
N ASP A 196 -0.38 7.35 -0.25
CA ASP A 196 0.86 7.90 -0.80
C ASP A 196 1.00 7.64 -2.31
N PHE A 197 0.25 6.66 -2.81
CA PHE A 197 0.05 6.37 -4.24
C PHE A 197 -1.42 6.07 -4.52
N LEU A 198 -1.94 6.61 -5.62
CA LEU A 198 -3.24 6.27 -6.21
C LEU A 198 -3.07 6.19 -7.73
N PHE A 199 -3.42 5.06 -8.33
CA PHE A 199 -3.18 4.81 -9.74
C PHE A 199 -4.01 5.76 -10.63
N ASN A 200 -3.34 6.40 -11.58
CA ASN A 200 -3.99 7.19 -12.62
C ASN A 200 -4.11 6.34 -13.90
N PRO A 201 -5.32 6.01 -14.37
CA PRO A 201 -5.54 5.21 -15.58
C PRO A 201 -4.94 5.78 -16.87
N GLU A 202 -4.62 7.07 -16.91
CA GLU A 202 -3.95 7.71 -18.05
C GLU A 202 -2.46 7.34 -18.16
N LYS A 203 -1.87 6.76 -17.10
CA LYS A 203 -0.47 6.36 -17.08
C LYS A 203 -0.31 4.97 -17.69
N SER A 204 0.68 4.86 -18.59
CA SER A 204 1.03 3.57 -19.21
C SER A 204 1.88 2.71 -18.27
N PHE A 205 1.70 1.38 -18.37
CA PHE A 205 2.55 0.41 -17.69
C PHE A 205 3.85 0.17 -18.44
N CYS A 206 4.87 -0.25 -17.70
CA CYS A 206 6.07 -0.85 -18.29
C CYS A 206 5.74 -2.24 -18.86
N ARG A 207 6.41 -2.60 -19.96
CA ARG A 207 6.41 -3.98 -20.46
C ARG A 207 7.33 -4.84 -19.60
N GLU A 208 7.08 -6.14 -19.60
CA GLU A 208 7.97 -7.09 -18.96
C GLU A 208 9.37 -6.99 -19.58
N GLY A 209 10.39 -6.83 -18.73
CA GLY A 209 11.78 -6.67 -19.16
C GLY A 209 12.14 -5.28 -19.68
N GLU A 210 11.25 -4.28 -19.62
CA GLU A 210 11.54 -2.91 -20.01
C GLU A 210 12.40 -2.20 -18.95
N GLY A 211 13.46 -1.51 -19.38
CA GLY A 211 14.27 -0.66 -18.49
C GLY A 211 15.27 -1.45 -17.64
N ILE A 212 15.41 -1.03 -16.37
CA ILE A 212 16.42 -1.56 -15.44
C ILE A 212 15.88 -2.82 -14.78
N ARG A 213 16.68 -3.89 -14.77
CA ARG A 213 16.35 -5.13 -14.08
C ARG A 213 17.22 -5.31 -12.85
N MET A 214 16.55 -5.38 -11.70
CA MET A 214 17.21 -5.67 -10.45
C MET A 214 17.61 -7.15 -10.43
N PRO A 215 18.82 -7.48 -9.95
CA PRO A 215 19.27 -8.86 -9.87
C PRO A 215 18.33 -9.67 -8.98
N TYR A 216 18.09 -10.92 -9.39
CA TYR A 216 17.33 -11.88 -8.60
C TYR A 216 18.12 -12.21 -7.32
N SER A 217 17.62 -11.81 -6.16
CA SER A 217 18.13 -12.27 -4.88
C SER A 217 17.46 -13.59 -4.54
N GLN A 218 18.26 -14.65 -4.46
CA GLN A 218 17.87 -15.94 -3.87
C GLN A 218 17.90 -15.84 -2.34
#